data_AF-A0A326G8I6-F1
#
_entry.id   AF-A0A326G8I6-F1
#
_cell.length_a   1.000
_cell.length_b   1.000
_cell.length_c   1.000
_cell.angle_alpha   90.00
_cell.angle_beta   90.00
_cell.angle_gamma   90.00
#
_symmetry.space_group_name_H-M   'P 1'
#
loop_
_entity.id
_entity.type
_entity.pdbx_description
1 polymer ?
#
loop_
_entity_poly.entity_id
_entity_poly.type
_entity_poly.pdbx_seq_one_letter_code
_entity_poly.pdbx_strand_id
1 'polypeptide(L)'
;MVRHVIAALAPLAIMTSAPLLAQEVHEQAPPELEDSGRDFSDVARQLQDPEKQRKMALMLRTVSEVLLDLPLAPMMEAVGEVSEDLTGEPAPGFDPDATLRSVAPQAERVPEEIEKNLPRALDAMGSMAQAFETMMPALADMAERMKDVVPQAE
;
A
#
# COMPACT_ATOMS: atom_id res chain seq x y z
N MET A 1 34.86 -23.74 -74.01
CA MET A 1 34.76 -22.29 -73.69
C MET A 1 33.44 -22.07 -72.97
N VAL A 2 33.44 -21.70 -71.69
CA VAL A 2 32.70 -20.56 -71.08
C VAL A 2 33.24 -20.39 -69.66
N ARG A 3 33.48 -19.12 -69.31
CA ARG A 3 34.20 -18.58 -68.14
C ARG A 3 33.42 -18.70 -66.82
N HIS A 4 34.18 -18.84 -65.74
CA HIS A 4 33.75 -18.52 -64.37
C HIS A 4 33.66 -16.99 -64.21
N VAL A 5 32.57 -16.47 -63.61
CA VAL A 5 32.56 -15.21 -62.85
C VAL A 5 31.49 -15.28 -61.75
N ILE A 6 31.94 -14.91 -60.55
CA ILE A 6 31.27 -14.75 -59.26
C ILE A 6 30.37 -13.50 -59.26
N ALA A 7 29.27 -13.51 -58.50
CA ALA A 7 28.89 -12.48 -57.50
C ALA A 7 27.37 -12.19 -57.41
N ALA A 8 26.85 -12.44 -56.20
CA ALA A 8 26.00 -11.57 -55.38
C ALA A 8 24.64 -11.04 -55.93
N LEU A 9 23.54 -11.41 -55.25
CA LEU A 9 22.61 -10.43 -54.64
C LEU A 9 21.57 -11.09 -53.70
N ALA A 10 21.65 -10.73 -52.41
CA ALA A 10 20.59 -10.50 -51.41
C ALA A 10 19.47 -11.53 -51.12
N PRO A 11 19.35 -11.96 -49.84
CA PRO A 11 18.06 -12.14 -49.17
C PRO A 11 17.79 -10.97 -48.19
N LEU A 12 16.79 -10.14 -48.51
CA LEU A 12 16.02 -9.30 -47.58
C LEU A 12 14.67 -10.04 -47.37
N ALA A 13 13.99 -10.09 -46.24
CA ALA A 13 14.21 -9.66 -44.87
C ALA A 13 13.07 -10.26 -44.02
N ILE A 14 13.41 -10.69 -42.80
CA ILE A 14 12.69 -10.44 -41.54
C ILE A 14 11.14 -10.54 -41.56
N MET A 15 10.60 -11.59 -40.94
CA MET A 15 9.60 -11.41 -39.89
C MET A 15 9.80 -12.46 -38.78
N THR A 16 10.09 -11.93 -37.60
CA THR A 16 10.38 -12.59 -36.34
C THR A 16 9.09 -12.87 -35.57
N SER A 17 8.95 -14.08 -35.02
CA SER A 17 8.15 -14.36 -33.81
C SER A 17 8.85 -15.50 -33.07
N ALA A 18 9.17 -15.24 -31.80
CA ALA A 18 10.31 -15.78 -31.05
C ALA A 18 10.18 -17.24 -30.56
N PRO A 19 11.31 -17.92 -30.29
CA PRO A 19 11.43 -18.82 -29.16
C PRO A 19 12.17 -18.07 -28.04
N LEU A 20 11.43 -17.37 -27.18
CA LEU A 20 11.97 -16.76 -25.96
C LEU A 20 11.55 -17.59 -24.75
N LEU A 21 11.79 -18.91 -24.79
CA LEU A 21 11.63 -19.84 -23.66
C LEU A 21 12.92 -20.64 -23.44
N ALA A 22 14.06 -19.97 -23.52
CA ALA A 22 15.37 -20.57 -23.27
C ALA A 22 16.37 -19.60 -22.60
N GLN A 23 15.89 -18.47 -22.07
CA GLN A 23 16.69 -17.67 -21.15
C GLN A 23 16.43 -18.21 -19.75
N GLU A 24 17.45 -18.91 -19.24
CA GLU A 24 17.90 -18.83 -17.86
C GLU A 24 16.76 -18.64 -16.85
N VAL A 25 16.21 -19.76 -16.39
CA VAL A 25 15.84 -19.83 -14.98
C VAL A 25 17.14 -19.56 -14.24
N HIS A 26 17.40 -18.28 -13.98
CA HIS A 26 18.26 -17.86 -12.90
C HIS A 26 17.77 -18.70 -11.74
N GLU A 27 18.61 -19.63 -11.30
CA GLU A 27 18.44 -20.35 -10.05
C GLU A 27 18.49 -19.25 -8.99
N GLN A 28 17.34 -18.60 -8.80
CA GLN A 28 17.07 -17.73 -7.69
C GLN A 28 17.17 -18.68 -6.51
N ALA A 29 18.36 -18.70 -5.92
CA ALA A 29 18.53 -19.11 -4.54
C ALA A 29 17.32 -18.54 -3.77
N PRO A 30 16.63 -19.36 -2.96
CA PRO A 30 15.50 -18.88 -2.18
C PRO A 30 15.94 -17.58 -1.50
N PRO A 31 15.11 -16.52 -1.51
CA PRO A 31 15.49 -15.26 -0.89
C PRO A 31 15.94 -15.59 0.53
N GLU A 32 17.24 -15.46 0.77
CA GLU A 32 17.81 -15.66 2.09
C GLU A 32 17.07 -14.69 2.99
N LEU A 33 16.35 -15.24 3.99
CA LEU A 33 15.59 -14.49 4.99
C LEU A 33 16.52 -13.71 5.95
N GLU A 34 17.68 -13.27 5.46
CA GLU A 34 18.76 -12.64 6.22
C GLU A 34 18.55 -11.13 6.48
N ASP A 35 17.44 -10.53 6.01
CA ASP A 35 17.17 -9.10 6.20
C ASP A 35 15.88 -8.75 6.93
N SER A 36 15.18 -9.74 7.52
CA SER A 36 13.94 -9.44 8.26
C SER A 36 14.19 -8.82 9.65
N GLY A 37 15.44 -8.85 10.14
CA GLY A 37 15.81 -8.31 11.46
C GLY A 37 16.27 -6.84 11.45
N ARG A 38 16.70 -6.30 10.31
CA ARG A 38 17.19 -4.91 10.21
C ARG A 38 16.05 -3.89 10.04
N ASP A 39 14.88 -4.31 9.57
CA ASP A 39 13.82 -3.38 9.13
C ASP A 39 12.92 -2.85 10.28
N PHE A 40 12.67 -3.65 11.32
CA PHE A 40 11.67 -3.29 12.34
C PHE A 40 12.14 -2.19 13.30
N SER A 41 13.42 -2.20 13.65
CA SER A 41 14.04 -1.21 14.54
C SER A 41 14.14 0.18 13.88
N ASP A 42 14.33 0.20 12.56
CA ASP A 42 14.35 1.41 11.75
C ASP A 42 12.95 2.01 11.63
N VAL A 43 11.93 1.17 11.48
CA VAL A 43 10.51 1.58 11.52
C VAL A 43 10.14 2.16 12.88
N ALA A 44 10.50 1.52 13.99
CA ALA A 44 10.24 2.05 15.33
C ALA A 44 10.87 3.44 15.54
N ARG A 45 12.13 3.61 15.14
CA ARG A 45 12.84 4.89 15.18
C ARG A 45 12.20 5.95 14.29
N GLN A 46 11.73 5.56 13.11
CA GLN A 46 11.04 6.47 12.20
C GLN A 46 9.67 6.93 12.73
N LEU A 47 8.94 6.05 13.41
CA LEU A 47 7.66 6.40 14.04
C LEU A 47 7.84 7.38 15.20
N GLN A 48 8.98 7.34 15.89
CA GLN A 48 9.32 8.26 16.99
C GLN A 48 10.00 9.55 16.53
N ASP A 49 10.29 9.72 15.24
CA ASP A 49 10.95 10.92 14.71
C ASP A 49 9.98 12.13 14.74
N PRO A 50 10.24 13.16 15.57
CA PRO A 50 9.32 14.28 15.77
C PRO A 50 9.15 15.16 14.53
N GLU A 51 10.14 15.20 13.62
CA GLU A 51 10.01 15.95 12.36
C GLU A 51 9.09 15.21 11.39
N LYS A 52 9.23 13.88 11.30
CA LYS A 52 8.36 13.04 10.46
C LYS A 52 6.92 13.01 10.98
N GLN A 53 6.73 12.88 12.30
CA GLN A 53 5.41 12.94 12.93
C GLN A 53 4.69 14.26 12.63
N ARG A 54 5.38 15.40 12.78
CA ARG A 54 4.83 16.73 12.46
C ARG A 54 4.44 16.83 10.99
N LYS A 55 5.29 16.36 10.09
CA LYS A 55 5.00 16.36 8.65
C LYS A 55 3.77 15.50 8.30
N MET A 56 3.68 14.30 8.87
CA MET A 56 2.53 13.40 8.66
C MET A 56 1.24 14.02 9.22
N ALA A 57 1.32 14.65 10.39
CA ALA A 57 0.20 15.35 11.01
C ALA A 57 -0.33 16.48 10.13
N LEU A 58 0.57 17.32 9.60
CA LEU A 58 0.20 18.40 8.68
C LEU A 58 -0.41 17.87 7.38
N MET A 59 0.15 16.81 6.81
CA MET A 59 -0.38 16.17 5.61
C MET A 59 -1.80 15.62 5.86
N LEU A 60 -1.99 14.85 6.94
CA LEU A 60 -3.29 14.26 7.28
C LEU A 60 -4.32 15.33 7.65
N ARG A 61 -3.92 16.38 8.37
CA ARG A 61 -4.77 17.55 8.61
C ARG A 61 -5.23 18.15 7.29
N THR A 62 -4.31 18.42 6.37
CA THR A 62 -4.63 19.03 5.07
C THR A 62 -5.58 18.16 4.25
N VAL A 63 -5.31 16.85 4.19
CA VAL A 63 -6.20 15.89 3.52
C VAL A 63 -7.58 15.89 4.19
N SER A 64 -7.62 15.88 5.52
CA SER A 64 -8.88 15.90 6.27
C SER A 64 -9.68 17.17 6.00
N GLU A 65 -9.05 18.35 5.93
CA GLU A 65 -9.75 19.60 5.57
C GLU A 65 -10.36 19.52 4.17
N VAL A 66 -9.58 19.03 3.19
CA VAL A 66 -10.08 18.86 1.82
C VAL A 66 -11.26 17.89 1.77
N LEU A 67 -11.19 16.77 2.49
CA LEU A 67 -12.28 15.81 2.57
C LEU A 67 -13.55 16.44 3.17
N LEU A 68 -13.41 17.26 4.21
CA LEU A 68 -14.54 17.95 4.82
C LEU A 68 -15.25 18.92 3.85
N ASP A 69 -14.51 19.46 2.90
CA ASP A 69 -15.00 20.38 1.87
C ASP A 69 -15.52 19.67 0.60
N LEU A 70 -15.47 18.34 0.54
CA LEU A 70 -15.99 17.62 -0.62
C LEU A 70 -17.53 17.69 -0.69
N PRO A 71 -18.09 17.96 -1.89
CA PRO A 71 -19.53 17.94 -2.10
C PRO A 71 -20.05 16.51 -1.98
N LEU A 72 -21.15 16.33 -1.25
CA LEU A 72 -21.78 15.03 -1.01
C LEU A 72 -22.80 14.65 -2.07
N ALA A 73 -23.32 15.63 -2.81
CA ALA A 73 -24.33 15.44 -3.84
C ALA A 73 -24.06 14.26 -4.79
N PRO A 74 -22.88 14.14 -5.45
CA PRO A 74 -22.65 13.02 -6.38
C PRO A 74 -22.67 11.64 -5.70
N MET A 75 -22.33 11.56 -4.40
CA MET A 75 -22.42 10.31 -3.64
C MET A 75 -23.88 9.99 -3.25
N MET A 76 -24.63 11.02 -2.83
CA MET A 76 -26.03 10.88 -2.44
C MET A 76 -26.92 10.58 -3.64
N GLU A 77 -26.63 11.14 -4.80
CA GLU A 77 -27.31 10.81 -6.07
C GLU A 77 -27.11 9.33 -6.43
N ALA A 78 -25.88 8.82 -6.37
CA ALA A 78 -25.60 7.42 -6.64
C ALA A 78 -26.28 6.47 -5.62
N VAL A 79 -26.29 6.83 -4.34
CA VAL A 79 -27.02 6.07 -3.31
C VAL A 79 -28.54 6.14 -3.54
N GLY A 80 -29.04 7.30 -3.97
CA GLY A 80 -30.44 7.53 -4.25
C GLY A 80 -30.95 6.70 -5.43
N GLU A 81 -30.20 6.68 -6.53
CA GLU A 81 -30.48 5.85 -7.71
C GLU A 81 -30.53 4.36 -7.32
N VAL A 82 -29.54 3.88 -6.57
CA VAL A 82 -29.53 2.49 -6.09
C VAL A 82 -30.71 2.19 -5.16
N SER A 83 -31.08 3.13 -4.28
CA SER A 83 -32.22 2.96 -3.38
C SER A 83 -33.54 2.92 -4.13
N GLU A 84 -33.71 3.78 -5.14
CA GLU A 84 -34.90 3.84 -5.97
C GLU A 84 -35.07 2.56 -6.80
N ASP A 85 -33.99 2.03 -7.37
CA ASP A 85 -34.00 0.74 -8.08
C ASP A 85 -34.45 -0.43 -7.19
N LEU A 86 -34.09 -0.41 -5.91
CA LEU A 86 -34.40 -1.48 -4.96
C LEU A 86 -35.79 -1.36 -4.32
N THR A 87 -36.25 -0.14 -4.08
CA THR A 87 -37.49 0.13 -3.30
C THR A 87 -38.65 0.62 -4.16
N GLY A 88 -38.36 1.12 -5.36
CA GLY A 88 -39.32 1.81 -6.23
C GLY A 88 -39.72 3.19 -5.74
N GLU A 89 -39.08 3.71 -4.69
CA GLU A 89 -39.35 5.03 -4.13
C GLU A 89 -38.18 5.99 -4.40
N PRO A 90 -38.47 7.24 -4.84
CA PRO A 90 -37.42 8.22 -5.08
C PRO A 90 -36.71 8.58 -3.78
N ALA A 91 -35.41 8.78 -3.87
CA ALA A 91 -34.61 9.19 -2.73
C ALA A 91 -35.08 10.56 -2.19
N PRO A 92 -34.98 10.79 -0.87
CA PRO A 92 -35.27 12.10 -0.28
C PRO A 92 -34.40 13.19 -0.93
N GLY A 93 -34.99 14.36 -1.18
CA GLY A 93 -34.25 15.50 -1.73
C GLY A 93 -33.07 15.90 -0.82
N PHE A 94 -31.89 16.03 -1.42
CA PHE A 94 -30.66 16.45 -0.75
C PHE A 94 -30.19 17.81 -1.29
N ASP A 95 -29.51 18.60 -0.47
CA ASP A 95 -28.93 19.87 -0.89
C ASP A 95 -27.72 19.62 -1.81
N PRO A 96 -27.74 20.07 -3.08
CA PRO A 96 -26.66 19.80 -4.03
C PRO A 96 -25.31 20.42 -3.60
N ASP A 97 -25.33 21.43 -2.74
CA ASP A 97 -24.13 22.13 -2.27
C ASP A 97 -23.66 21.63 -0.88
N ALA A 98 -24.33 20.62 -0.30
CA ALA A 98 -23.94 20.11 1.00
C ALA A 98 -22.60 19.36 0.96
N THR A 99 -21.75 19.68 1.92
CA THR A 99 -20.43 19.08 2.14
C THR A 99 -20.41 18.23 3.42
N LEU A 100 -19.37 17.41 3.59
CA LEU A 100 -19.15 16.66 4.84
C LEU A 100 -19.15 17.57 6.07
N ARG A 101 -18.56 18.76 5.97
CA ARG A 101 -18.58 19.76 7.05
C ARG A 101 -19.99 20.23 7.39
N SER A 102 -20.86 20.40 6.39
CA SER A 102 -22.24 20.87 6.60
C SER A 102 -23.14 19.83 7.28
N VAL A 103 -22.98 18.54 6.93
CA VAL A 103 -23.83 17.46 7.44
C VAL A 103 -23.32 16.88 8.77
N ALA A 104 -22.01 16.98 9.02
CA ALA A 104 -21.37 16.51 10.23
C ALA A 104 -20.51 17.62 10.84
N PRO A 105 -21.12 18.67 11.45
CA PRO A 105 -20.38 19.80 12.03
C PRO A 105 -19.36 19.36 13.09
N GLN A 106 -19.62 18.27 13.81
CA GLN A 106 -18.69 17.70 14.77
C GLN A 106 -17.34 17.27 14.16
N ALA A 107 -17.32 16.96 12.86
CA ALA A 107 -16.13 16.52 12.14
C ALA A 107 -15.17 17.67 11.82
N GLU A 108 -15.59 18.93 11.97
CA GLU A 108 -14.75 20.11 11.80
C GLU A 108 -13.53 20.10 12.73
N ARG A 109 -13.61 19.41 13.88
CA ARG A 109 -12.50 19.28 14.83
C ARG A 109 -11.49 18.20 14.44
N VAL A 110 -11.81 17.31 13.52
CA VAL A 110 -10.95 16.17 13.15
C VAL A 110 -9.55 16.60 12.68
N PRO A 111 -9.39 17.61 11.80
CA PRO A 111 -8.06 18.05 11.36
C PRO A 111 -7.20 18.56 12.52
N GLU A 112 -7.77 19.31 13.46
CA GLU A 112 -7.08 19.79 14.67
C GLU A 112 -6.74 18.64 15.63
N GLU A 113 -7.66 17.69 15.81
CA GLU A 113 -7.43 16.51 16.64
C GLU A 113 -6.34 15.60 16.08
N ILE A 114 -6.24 15.48 14.75
CA ILE A 114 -5.14 14.77 14.09
C ILE A 114 -3.81 15.45 14.43
N GLU A 115 -3.72 16.77 14.26
CA GLU A 115 -2.50 17.52 14.54
C GLU A 115 -2.04 17.34 15.99
N LYS A 116 -2.98 17.36 16.93
CA LYS A 116 -2.72 17.25 18.36
C LYS A 116 -2.38 15.83 18.82
N ASN A 117 -3.08 14.82 18.29
CA ASN A 117 -3.05 13.46 18.84
C ASN A 117 -2.15 12.52 18.04
N LEU A 118 -1.94 12.74 16.74
CA LEU A 118 -1.14 11.85 15.90
C LEU A 118 0.29 11.66 16.42
N PRO A 119 1.04 12.70 16.82
CA PRO A 119 2.40 12.50 17.35
C PRO A 119 2.43 11.58 18.57
N ARG A 120 1.46 11.74 19.49
CA ARG A 120 1.34 10.88 20.68
C ARG A 120 1.02 9.43 20.32
N ALA A 121 0.16 9.21 19.32
CA ALA A 121 -0.18 7.88 18.85
C ALA A 121 1.04 7.19 18.21
N LEU A 122 1.79 7.91 17.38
CA LEU A 122 2.99 7.39 16.71
C LEU A 122 4.12 7.10 17.72
N ASP A 123 4.29 7.94 18.74
CA ASP A 123 5.23 7.70 19.83
C ASP A 123 4.90 6.44 20.64
N ALA A 124 3.64 6.26 21.00
CA ALA A 124 3.17 5.05 21.68
C ALA A 124 3.37 3.80 20.81
N MET A 125 3.08 3.89 19.51
CA MET A 125 3.29 2.81 18.55
C MET A 125 4.77 2.46 18.39
N GLY A 126 5.66 3.46 18.33
CA GLY A 126 7.11 3.25 18.29
C GLY A 126 7.63 2.58 19.57
N SER A 127 7.11 2.99 20.74
CA SER A 127 7.46 2.36 22.02
C SER A 127 7.03 0.89 22.09
N MET A 128 5.83 0.59 21.58
CA MET A 128 5.33 -0.78 21.46
C MET A 128 6.18 -1.61 20.49
N ALA A 129 6.58 -1.03 19.35
CA ALA A 129 7.46 -1.69 18.39
C ALA A 129 8.83 -2.01 19.02
N GLN A 130 9.42 -1.09 19.79
CA GLN A 130 10.67 -1.33 20.51
C GLN A 130 10.53 -2.42 21.59
N ALA A 131 9.39 -2.48 22.29
CA ALA A 131 9.10 -3.55 23.24
C ALA A 131 8.99 -4.91 22.53
N PHE A 132 8.37 -4.96 21.35
CA PHE A 132 8.28 -6.17 20.54
C PHE A 132 9.66 -6.62 20.04
N GLU A 133 10.49 -5.69 19.58
CA GLU A 133 11.89 -5.97 19.20
C GLU A 133 12.68 -6.62 20.34
N THR A 134 12.45 -6.18 21.58
CA THR A 134 13.10 -6.78 22.77
C THR A 134 12.64 -8.23 23.00
N MET A 135 11.42 -8.58 22.60
CA MET A 135 10.88 -9.94 22.73
C MET A 135 11.23 -10.84 21.53
N MET A 136 11.62 -10.28 20.38
CA MET A 136 11.92 -11.03 19.16
C MET A 136 12.90 -12.20 19.35
N PRO A 137 14.01 -12.08 20.13
CA PRO A 137 14.92 -13.20 20.35
C PRO A 137 14.25 -14.39 21.04
N ALA A 138 13.42 -14.12 22.07
CA ALA A 138 12.68 -15.17 22.77
C ALA A 138 11.62 -15.83 21.87
N LEU A 139 11.01 -15.06 20.98
CA LEU A 139 10.08 -15.59 19.97
C LEU A 139 10.81 -16.47 18.94
N ALA A 140 12.02 -16.06 18.52
CA ALA A 140 12.87 -16.86 17.63
C ALA A 140 13.29 -18.18 18.29
N ASP A 141 13.72 -18.14 19.55
CA ASP A 141 14.07 -19.33 20.33
C ASP A 141 12.89 -20.28 20.48
N MET A 142 11.68 -19.74 20.71
CA MET A 142 10.45 -20.54 20.79
C MET A 142 10.11 -21.18 19.44
N ALA A 143 10.24 -20.42 18.35
CA ALA A 143 10.00 -20.92 17.00
C ALA A 143 10.98 -22.05 16.63
N GLU A 144 12.25 -21.92 17.01
CA GLU A 144 13.26 -22.95 16.75
C GLU A 144 12.95 -24.25 17.48
N ARG A 145 12.63 -24.18 18.78
CA ARG A 145 12.18 -25.35 19.56
C ARG A 145 10.92 -25.99 18.99
N MET A 146 10.05 -25.19 18.39
CA MET A 146 8.81 -25.68 17.77
C MET A 146 9.10 -26.45 16.47
N LYS A 147 10.12 -26.07 15.70
CA LYS A 147 10.56 -26.84 14.52
C LYS A 147 11.03 -28.24 14.89
N ASP A 148 11.71 -28.39 16.03
CA ASP A 148 12.22 -29.68 16.49
C ASP A 148 11.13 -30.68 16.89
N VAL A 149 9.93 -30.20 17.22
CA VAL A 149 8.80 -31.05 17.68
C VAL A 149 7.73 -31.29 16.62
N VAL A 150 7.79 -30.59 15.48
CA VAL A 150 6.88 -30.83 14.36
C VAL A 150 7.46 -31.98 13.53
N PRO A 151 6.79 -33.16 13.47
CA PRO A 151 7.25 -34.22 12.58
C PRO A 151 7.21 -33.70 11.15
N GLN A 152 8.33 -33.77 10.45
CA GLN A 152 8.35 -33.46 9.02
C GLN A 152 7.40 -34.43 8.33
N ALA A 153 6.35 -33.89 7.69
CA ALA A 153 5.42 -34.70 6.93
C ALA A 153 6.19 -35.32 5.75
N GLU A 154 6.41 -36.64 5.83
CA GLU A 154 6.88 -37.47 4.71
C GLU A 154 5.81 -37.61 3.63
#